data_AF-A0A961PS19-F1
#
_entry.id   AF-A0A961PS19-F1
#
_cell.length_a   1.000
_cell.length_b   1.000
_cell.length_c   1.000
_cell.angle_alpha   90.00
_cell.angle_beta   90.00
_cell.angle_gamma   90.00
#
_symmetry.space_group_name_H-M   'P 1'
#
loop_
_entity.id
_entity.type
_entity.pdbx_description
1 polymer ?
#
loop_
_entity_poly.entity_id
_entity_poly.type
_entity_poly.pdbx_seq_one_letter_code
_entity_poly.pdbx_strand_id
1 'polypeptide(L)'
;MTYAEIATAPEQPPAARSRPMTGNEAIARGAWEAGVRVAAAYPGTPSTEIMESMGTYPASDLHAQWSTNEKTALDVAIGASFAGVRSLAAMKHVGLNVAADALMSFSYIGVNGGLVIVVADDPGIHSSQNEQ
;
A
#
# COMPACT_ATOMS: atom_id res chain seq x y z
N MET A 1 -32.32 -61.57 8.08
CA MET A 1 -32.67 -60.17 7.78
C MET A 1 -31.48 -59.33 8.19
N THR A 2 -30.61 -59.01 7.25
CA THR A 2 -29.35 -58.27 7.46
C THR A 2 -29.60 -56.78 7.30
N TYR A 3 -29.21 -55.98 8.30
CA TYR A 3 -29.26 -54.52 8.24
C TYR A 3 -28.16 -54.02 7.29
N ALA A 4 -28.53 -53.20 6.31
CA ALA A 4 -27.60 -52.54 5.40
C ALA A 4 -26.98 -51.31 6.09
N GLU A 5 -25.65 -51.21 6.07
CA GLU A 5 -24.88 -50.05 6.52
C GLU A 5 -25.19 -48.85 5.62
N ILE A 6 -25.68 -47.76 6.24
CA ILE A 6 -25.88 -46.48 5.58
C ILE A 6 -24.50 -45.83 5.45
N ALA A 7 -23.95 -45.82 4.24
CA ALA A 7 -22.72 -45.09 3.95
C ALA A 7 -22.93 -43.58 4.19
N THR A 8 -22.19 -43.02 5.15
CA THR A 8 -22.16 -41.58 5.41
C THR A 8 -21.43 -40.87 4.28
N ALA A 9 -22.02 -39.79 3.76
CA ALA A 9 -21.44 -38.97 2.71
C ALA A 9 -20.06 -38.41 3.13
N PRO A 10 -19.11 -38.24 2.18
CA PRO A 10 -17.78 -37.75 2.49
C PRO A 10 -17.81 -36.31 3.05
N GLU A 11 -17.03 -36.07 4.10
CA GLU A 11 -16.87 -34.77 4.75
C GLU A 11 -16.27 -33.75 3.76
N GLN A 12 -16.94 -32.62 3.57
CA GLN A 12 -16.45 -31.58 2.68
C GLN A 12 -15.24 -30.87 3.29
N PRO A 13 -14.19 -30.57 2.49
CA PRO A 13 -13.04 -29.83 2.99
C PRO A 13 -13.49 -28.44 3.51
N PRO A 14 -12.87 -27.94 4.59
CA PRO A 14 -13.23 -26.64 5.15
C PRO A 14 -13.08 -25.56 4.07
N ALA A 15 -14.14 -24.79 3.83
CA ALA A 15 -14.11 -23.68 2.90
C ALA A 15 -12.92 -22.76 3.21
N ALA A 16 -12.18 -22.36 2.18
CA ALA A 16 -11.07 -21.41 2.34
C ALA A 16 -11.56 -20.18 3.12
N ARG A 17 -10.98 -19.92 4.29
CA ARG A 17 -11.38 -18.79 5.14
C ARG A 17 -11.05 -17.49 4.43
N SER A 18 -12.07 -16.79 3.94
CA SER A 18 -11.93 -15.41 3.45
C SER A 18 -11.60 -14.48 4.62
N ARG A 19 -10.44 -13.83 4.60
CA ARG A 19 -10.10 -12.74 5.53
C ARG A 19 -10.62 -11.43 4.94
N PRO A 20 -11.61 -10.75 5.56
CA PRO A 20 -12.00 -9.41 5.12
C PRO A 20 -10.83 -8.44 5.34
N MET A 21 -10.66 -7.49 4.41
CA MET A 21 -9.64 -6.46 4.45
C MET A 21 -10.26 -5.13 4.04
N THR A 22 -9.83 -4.05 4.69
CA THR A 22 -10.06 -2.69 4.19
C THR A 22 -9.29 -2.47 2.88
N GLY A 23 -9.64 -1.44 2.12
CA GLY A 23 -8.88 -1.06 0.92
C GLY A 23 -7.42 -0.75 1.22
N ASN A 24 -7.15 -0.04 2.33
CA ASN A 24 -5.79 0.33 2.74
C ASN A 24 -4.95 -0.91 3.09
N GLU A 25 -5.52 -1.87 3.83
CA GLU A 25 -4.85 -3.16 4.11
C GLU A 25 -4.60 -3.95 2.82
N ALA A 26 -5.55 -3.96 1.89
CA ALA A 26 -5.42 -4.67 0.61
C ALA A 26 -4.31 -4.06 -0.26
N ILE A 27 -4.20 -2.72 -0.31
CA ILE A 27 -3.11 -2.01 -0.99
C ILE A 27 -1.76 -2.37 -0.36
N ALA A 28 -1.66 -2.29 0.97
CA ALA A 28 -0.42 -2.63 1.69
C ALA A 28 0.00 -4.08 1.43
N ARG A 29 -0.96 -5.02 1.48
CA ARG A 29 -0.71 -6.43 1.20
C ARG A 29 -0.29 -6.68 -0.23
N GLY A 30 -1.00 -6.12 -1.21
CA GLY A 30 -0.66 -6.28 -2.62
C GLY A 30 0.71 -5.71 -2.96
N ALA A 31 1.06 -4.55 -2.39
CA ALA A 31 2.37 -3.94 -2.57
C ALA A 31 3.50 -4.83 -2.01
N TRP A 32 3.32 -5.34 -0.79
CA TRP A 32 4.30 -6.23 -0.15
C TRP A 32 4.49 -7.54 -0.94
N GLU A 33 3.40 -8.19 -1.34
CA GLU A 33 3.43 -9.41 -2.18
C GLU A 33 4.04 -9.16 -3.56
N ALA A 34 3.82 -7.97 -4.14
CA ALA A 34 4.42 -7.55 -5.40
C ALA A 34 5.92 -7.21 -5.30
N GLY A 35 6.53 -7.37 -4.12
CA GLY A 35 7.97 -7.20 -3.95
C GLY A 35 8.40 -5.79 -3.53
N VAL A 36 7.50 -4.92 -3.06
CA VAL A 36 7.89 -3.63 -2.46
C VAL A 36 8.74 -3.87 -1.22
N ARG A 37 9.86 -3.17 -1.10
CA ARG A 37 10.82 -3.29 0.02
C ARG A 37 11.15 -1.96 0.70
N VAL A 38 10.70 -0.85 0.12
CA VAL A 38 10.75 0.48 0.76
C VAL A 38 9.38 1.14 0.64
N ALA A 39 8.85 1.65 1.74
CA ALA A 39 7.63 2.44 1.76
C ALA A 39 7.81 3.69 2.62
N ALA A 40 7.33 4.83 2.11
CA ALA A 40 7.42 6.10 2.82
C ALA A 40 6.12 6.91 2.72
N ALA A 41 5.71 7.54 3.81
CA ALA A 41 4.54 8.43 3.83
C ALA A 41 4.73 9.55 4.85
N TYR A 42 3.91 10.59 4.73
CA TYR A 42 3.67 11.55 5.79
C TYR A 42 2.24 11.35 6.32
N PRO A 43 1.99 11.46 7.65
CA PRO A 43 0.66 11.21 8.19
C PRO A 43 -0.41 12.10 7.55
N GLY A 44 -1.49 11.47 7.08
CA GLY A 44 -2.61 12.16 6.43
C GLY A 44 -3.72 11.19 6.03
N THR A 45 -4.92 11.43 6.53
CA THR A 45 -6.12 10.71 6.11
C THR A 45 -6.43 11.05 4.65
N PRO A 46 -6.90 10.08 3.83
CA PRO A 46 -7.26 8.69 4.16
C PRO A 46 -6.15 7.66 3.86
N SER A 47 -4.89 8.09 3.76
CA SER A 47 -3.76 7.21 3.37
C SER A 47 -2.98 6.61 4.54
N THR A 48 -3.20 7.10 5.77
CA THR A 48 -2.43 6.72 6.97
C THR A 48 -2.39 5.21 7.20
N GLU A 49 -3.53 4.54 7.10
CA GLU A 49 -3.66 3.11 7.43
C GLU A 49 -2.91 2.20 6.44
N ILE A 50 -2.57 2.70 5.25
CA ILE A 50 -1.69 1.98 4.31
C ILE A 50 -0.31 1.82 4.94
N MET A 51 0.25 2.91 5.47
CA MET A 51 1.58 2.92 6.08
C MET A 51 1.60 2.17 7.41
N GLU A 52 0.54 2.31 8.22
CA GLU A 52 0.39 1.51 9.45
C GLU A 52 0.35 0.01 9.14
N SER A 53 -0.41 -0.40 8.12
CA SER A 53 -0.46 -1.79 7.65
C SER A 53 0.90 -2.27 7.16
N MET A 54 1.62 -1.45 6.41
CA MET A 54 2.98 -1.75 5.94
C MET A 54 3.97 -1.91 7.09
N GLY A 55 3.86 -1.09 8.14
CA GLY A 55 4.69 -1.18 9.34
C GLY A 55 4.53 -2.48 10.13
N THR A 56 3.52 -3.30 9.84
CA THR A 56 3.33 -4.61 10.48
C THR A 56 4.21 -5.72 9.89
N TYR A 57 4.80 -5.52 8.71
CA TYR A 57 5.71 -6.49 8.10
C TYR A 57 7.11 -6.42 8.76
N PRO A 58 7.86 -7.54 8.80
CA PRO A 58 9.18 -7.55 9.42
C PRO A 58 10.13 -6.53 8.78
N ALA A 59 10.87 -5.78 9.60
CA ALA A 59 11.85 -4.79 9.12
C ALA A 59 12.99 -5.41 8.29
N SER A 60 13.23 -6.71 8.42
CA SER A 60 14.17 -7.46 7.56
C SER A 60 13.65 -7.68 6.14
N ASP A 61 12.37 -7.45 5.89
CA ASP A 61 11.72 -7.63 4.59
C ASP A 61 11.15 -6.31 4.05
N LEU A 62 10.64 -5.39 4.87
CA LEU A 62 10.13 -4.10 4.41
C LEU A 62 10.65 -2.95 5.28
N HIS A 63 11.28 -1.97 4.65
CA HIS A 63 11.59 -0.68 5.28
C HIS A 63 10.40 0.27 5.10
N ALA A 64 9.51 0.32 6.09
CA ALA A 64 8.37 1.24 6.13
C ALA A 64 8.69 2.41 7.08
N GLN A 65 8.54 3.66 6.62
CA GLN A 65 8.86 4.84 7.43
C GLN A 65 7.86 5.99 7.29
N TRP A 66 7.68 6.70 8.39
CA TRP A 66 7.14 8.06 8.38
C TRP A 66 8.25 9.06 8.02
N SER A 67 7.93 9.98 7.13
CA SER A 67 8.83 11.05 6.68
C SER A 67 8.41 12.39 7.30
N THR A 68 9.23 13.42 7.11
CA THR A 68 8.97 14.76 7.68
C THR A 68 7.88 15.55 6.95
N ASN A 69 7.66 15.25 5.66
CA ASN A 69 6.60 15.80 4.80
C ASN A 69 6.45 14.90 3.55
N GLU A 70 5.47 15.21 2.70
CA GLU A 70 5.14 14.45 1.49
C GLU A 70 6.24 14.47 0.44
N LYS A 71 6.93 15.60 0.29
CA LYS A 71 8.07 15.72 -0.62
C LYS A 71 9.18 14.76 -0.19
N THR A 72 9.55 14.77 1.08
CA THR A 72 10.57 13.86 1.63
C THR A 72 10.13 12.40 1.53
N ALA A 73 8.84 12.09 1.74
CA ALA A 73 8.31 10.75 1.53
C ALA A 73 8.50 10.29 0.08
N LEU A 74 8.15 11.14 -0.89
CA LEU A 74 8.31 10.85 -2.30
C LEU A 74 9.79 10.69 -2.68
N ASP A 75 10.68 11.55 -2.21
CA ASP A 75 12.12 11.45 -2.47
C ASP A 75 12.73 10.13 -1.98
N VAL A 76 12.32 9.66 -0.79
CA VAL A 76 12.79 8.38 -0.24
C VAL A 76 12.38 7.24 -1.16
N ALA A 77 11.11 7.24 -1.60
CA ALA A 77 10.61 6.21 -2.50
C ALA A 77 11.28 6.30 -3.89
N ILE A 78 11.50 7.50 -4.42
CA ILE A 78 12.26 7.73 -5.67
C ILE A 78 13.69 7.20 -5.53
N GLY A 79 14.41 7.56 -4.46
CA GLY A 79 15.78 7.12 -4.23
C GLY A 79 15.91 5.59 -4.17
N ALA A 80 14.95 4.93 -3.50
CA ALA A 80 14.87 3.47 -3.50
C ALA A 80 14.64 2.89 -4.90
N SER A 81 13.76 3.52 -5.69
CA SER A 81 13.51 3.11 -7.08
C SER A 81 14.75 3.25 -7.97
N PHE A 82 15.58 4.28 -7.76
CA PHE A 82 16.85 4.43 -8.47
C PHE A 82 17.88 3.37 -8.06
N ALA A 83 17.86 2.91 -6.80
CA ALA A 83 18.68 1.81 -6.33
C ALA A 83 18.21 0.42 -6.84
N GLY A 84 17.17 0.37 -7.68
CA GLY A 84 16.61 -0.87 -8.23
C GLY A 84 15.61 -1.57 -7.31
N VAL A 85 15.24 -0.93 -6.19
CA VAL A 85 14.29 -1.49 -5.21
C VAL A 85 12.88 -1.05 -5.56
N ARG A 86 11.90 -1.96 -5.46
CA ARG A 86 10.49 -1.59 -5.62
C ARG A 86 10.02 -0.81 -4.41
N SER A 87 9.42 0.35 -4.65
CA SER A 87 9.07 1.29 -3.60
C SER A 87 7.63 1.79 -3.70
N LEU A 88 7.10 2.28 -2.58
CA LEU A 88 5.78 2.88 -2.49
C LEU A 88 5.82 4.19 -1.72
N ALA A 89 5.17 5.22 -2.25
CA ALA A 89 4.81 6.43 -1.51
C ALA A 89 3.30 6.50 -1.35
N ALA A 90 2.81 6.84 -0.16
CA ALA A 90 1.37 7.04 0.09
C ALA A 90 1.11 8.44 0.64
N MET A 91 0.11 9.12 0.08
CA MET A 91 -0.34 10.45 0.51
C MET A 91 -1.73 10.76 -0.06
N LYS A 92 -2.38 11.78 0.49
CA LYS A 92 -3.55 12.41 -0.14
C LYS A 92 -3.13 13.22 -1.38
N HIS A 93 -4.02 13.44 -2.34
CA HIS A 93 -3.74 14.23 -3.55
C HIS A 93 -3.23 15.65 -3.27
N VAL A 94 -3.71 16.34 -2.22
CA VAL A 94 -3.14 17.64 -1.83
C VAL A 94 -1.70 17.52 -1.34
N GLY A 95 -1.35 16.40 -0.71
CA GLY A 95 0.02 16.06 -0.37
C GLY A 95 0.89 15.81 -1.61
N LEU A 96 0.31 15.20 -2.64
CA LEU A 96 0.99 15.06 -3.94
C LEU A 96 1.29 16.43 -4.58
N ASN A 97 0.42 17.42 -4.38
CA ASN A 97 0.70 18.79 -4.82
C ASN A 97 1.89 19.40 -4.08
N VAL A 98 2.07 19.12 -2.78
CA VAL A 98 3.26 19.51 -2.02
C VAL A 98 4.53 18.84 -2.59
N ALA A 99 4.41 17.59 -3.03
CA ALA A 99 5.49 16.83 -3.63
C ALA A 99 5.65 17.03 -5.16
N ALA A 100 4.89 17.95 -5.78
CA ALA A 100 4.79 18.06 -7.23
C ALA A 100 6.12 18.38 -7.92
N ASP A 101 6.97 19.22 -7.32
CA ASP A 101 8.29 19.55 -7.87
C ASP A 101 9.18 18.30 -8.04
N ALA A 102 9.21 17.45 -7.01
CA ALA A 102 9.93 16.18 -7.04
C ALA A 102 9.29 15.21 -8.06
N LEU A 103 7.96 15.12 -8.09
CA LEU A 103 7.23 14.27 -9.04
C LEU A 103 7.49 14.66 -10.50
N MET A 104 7.40 15.95 -10.82
CA MET A 104 7.57 16.47 -12.18
C MET A 104 8.99 16.20 -12.65
N SER A 105 10.00 16.49 -11.83
CA SER A 105 11.40 16.20 -12.14
C SER A 105 11.63 14.71 -12.38
N PHE A 106 11.11 13.87 -11.50
CA PHE A 106 11.24 12.42 -11.57
C PHE A 106 10.58 11.80 -12.82
N SER A 107 9.44 12.35 -13.26
CA SER A 107 8.70 11.83 -14.42
C SER A 107 9.51 11.80 -15.72
N TYR A 108 10.52 12.66 -15.84
CA TYR A 108 11.44 12.69 -16.99
C TYR A 108 12.62 11.72 -16.88
N ILE A 109 12.97 11.28 -15.68
CA ILE A 109 14.18 10.49 -15.41
C ILE A 109 13.89 8.98 -15.55
N GLY A 110 12.67 8.57 -15.19
CA GLY A 110 12.28 7.16 -15.16
C GLY A 110 12.71 6.47 -13.86
N VAL A 111 12.83 5.13 -13.87
CA VAL A 111 13.16 4.33 -12.69
C VAL A 111 14.00 3.10 -13.05
N ASN A 112 14.78 2.58 -12.08
CA ASN A 112 15.45 1.28 -12.21
C ASN A 112 14.63 0.15 -11.55
N GLY A 113 13.94 0.45 -10.45
CA GLY A 113 12.95 -0.41 -9.79
C GLY A 113 11.55 0.22 -9.86
N GLY A 114 10.48 -0.57 -9.72
CA GLY A 114 9.12 -0.03 -9.81
C GLY A 114 8.77 0.90 -8.63
N LEU A 115 8.32 2.13 -8.91
CA LEU A 115 7.71 3.04 -7.93
C LEU A 115 6.19 3.06 -8.10
N VAL A 116 5.46 2.93 -7.00
CA VAL A 116 4.01 3.17 -6.93
C VAL A 116 3.73 4.37 -6.04
N ILE A 117 2.93 5.31 -6.52
CA ILE A 117 2.43 6.43 -5.73
C ILE A 117 0.95 6.20 -5.49
N VAL A 118 0.57 5.92 -4.24
CA VAL A 118 -0.82 5.80 -3.84
C VAL A 118 -1.35 7.18 -3.48
N VAL A 119 -2.26 7.67 -4.32
CA VAL A 119 -2.89 8.98 -4.19
C VAL A 119 -4.30 8.76 -3.69
N ALA A 120 -4.52 9.02 -2.40
CA ALA A 120 -5.80 8.86 -1.75
C ALA A 120 -6.62 10.17 -1.76
N ASP A 121 -7.93 10.08 -1.58
CA ASP A 121 -8.82 11.23 -1.38
C ASP A 121 -10.03 10.83 -0.52
N ASP A 122 -10.62 11.81 0.17
CA ASP A 122 -11.75 11.61 1.07
C ASP A 122 -13.09 11.76 0.33
N PRO A 123 -14.10 10.90 0.60
CA PRO A 123 -15.45 11.14 0.12
C PRO A 123 -15.99 12.42 0.77
N GLY A 124 -16.30 13.42 -0.06
CA GLY A 124 -16.76 14.74 0.39
C GLY A 124 -15.69 15.83 0.37
N ILE A 125 -14.44 15.51 0.01
CA ILE A 125 -13.40 16.49 -0.35
C ILE A 125 -13.03 17.40 0.83
N HIS A 126 -13.24 16.97 2.07
CA HIS A 126 -12.89 17.78 3.23
C HIS A 126 -11.40 18.10 3.27
N SER A 127 -11.06 19.37 3.51
CA SER A 127 -9.67 19.83 3.62
C SER A 127 -8.84 19.55 2.35
N SER A 128 -9.48 19.65 1.18
CA SER A 128 -8.85 19.45 -0.13
C SER A 128 -8.97 20.71 -0.99
N GLN A 129 -8.04 20.90 -1.92
CA GLN A 129 -8.13 22.00 -2.90
C GLN A 129 -9.34 21.87 -3.83
N ASN A 130 -9.89 20.67 -4.01
CA ASN A 130 -11.14 20.45 -4.76
C ASN A 130 -12.41 20.91 -3.98
N GLU A 131 -12.26 21.41 -2.76
CA GLU A 131 -13.33 22.04 -1.96
C GLU A 131 -13.50 23.54 -2.30
N GLN A 132 -12.58 24.14 -3.07
CA GLN A 132 -12.63 25.52 -3.58
C GLN A 132 -12.91 25.55 -5.09
#